data_AF-A0A402XK94-F1
#
_entry.id   AF-A0A402XK94-F1
#
_cell.length_a   1.000
_cell.length_b   1.000
_cell.length_c   1.000
_cell.angle_alpha   90.00
_cell.angle_beta   90.00
_cell.angle_gamma   90.00
#
_symmetry.space_group_name_H-M   'P 1'
#
loop_
_entity.id
_entity.type
_entity.pdbx_description
1 polymer ?
#
loop_
_entity_poly.entity_id
_entity_poly.type
_entity_poly.pdbx_seq_one_letter_code
_entity_poly.pdbx_strand_id
1 'polypeptide(L)'
;MVAARLLGCQENSEAVIQIHAPVTTLPALLPPSLTDLVLDGCTALRDIGHLPVGLKRLSVVGCTSLEAISTPLPEGISGIFICHCPALARIEGELPPQLHRMVYVNGCTALDKAQREFLSFPVDKNGRSSLSRAELQADIRYFAANRHEGESVEERNFSGCDFTYCDLHGLSLSDIEMNLSDFGMANLTGVRLTHAAVKECDFTSATLTDAVLDFSNLDQSNFTGATLTGVSLYETSIDGVNFTDANLERAQMGGASFDESYPVVTGARFKNAVLCPGMSLEGAVLGTADNSPPPNTSLIRLADAWLPVPEEWDREALELFLDKANRPELFLLNTIDSM
;
A
#
# COMPACT_ATOMS: atom_id res chain seq x y z
N MET A 1 1.25 29.32 17.95
CA MET A 1 2.55 29.36 18.66
C MET A 1 2.57 28.70 20.05
N VAL A 2 1.72 29.07 21.03
CA VAL A 2 1.76 28.47 22.40
C VAL A 2 1.06 27.10 22.46
N ALA A 3 -0.10 26.96 21.83
CA ALA A 3 -0.86 25.70 21.79
C ALA A 3 -0.10 24.57 21.06
N ALA A 4 0.51 24.87 19.91
CA ALA A 4 1.29 23.90 19.13
C ALA A 4 2.59 23.45 19.82
N ARG A 5 3.28 24.36 20.55
CA ARG A 5 4.46 24.02 21.37
C ARG A 5 4.13 23.16 22.59
N LEU A 6 2.90 23.24 23.12
CA LEU A 6 2.44 22.46 24.27
C LEU A 6 2.07 21.00 23.90
N LEU A 7 1.81 20.71 22.61
CA LEU A 7 1.29 19.41 22.15
C LEU A 7 2.33 18.54 21.42
N GLY A 8 3.57 19.02 21.23
CA GLY A 8 4.62 18.25 20.54
C GLY A 8 4.33 17.97 19.06
N CYS A 9 3.62 18.87 18.38
CA CYS A 9 3.18 18.67 16.98
C CYS A 9 4.24 19.15 15.97
N GLN A 10 4.35 18.49 14.82
CA GLN A 10 5.03 19.04 13.64
C GLN A 10 4.10 20.06 12.95
N GLU A 11 4.47 21.34 12.98
CA GLU A 11 3.80 22.39 12.20
C GLU A 11 4.34 22.39 10.77
N ASN A 12 3.46 22.20 9.77
CA ASN A 12 3.79 22.45 8.37
C ASN A 12 3.40 23.88 7.93
N SER A 13 2.38 24.50 8.54
CA SER A 13 1.98 25.92 8.37
C SER A 13 0.92 26.35 9.40
N GLU A 14 0.66 27.66 9.58
CA GLU A 14 -0.40 28.18 10.48
C GLU A 14 -1.84 27.74 10.11
N ALA A 15 -2.03 27.15 8.93
CA ALA A 15 -3.31 26.68 8.42
C ALA A 15 -3.56 25.18 8.64
N VAL A 16 -2.52 24.40 8.98
CA VAL A 16 -2.62 22.94 9.12
C VAL A 16 -1.99 22.49 10.44
N ILE A 17 -2.78 21.84 11.30
CA ILE A 17 -2.31 21.21 12.53
C ILE A 17 -2.46 19.70 12.39
N GLN A 18 -1.37 18.97 12.63
CA GLN A 18 -1.37 17.52 12.71
C GLN A 18 -0.84 17.06 14.07
N ILE A 19 -1.64 16.27 14.77
CA ILE A 19 -1.34 15.76 16.11
C ILE A 19 -1.22 14.25 16.03
N HIS A 20 -0.05 13.72 16.39
CA HIS A 20 0.26 12.28 16.35
C HIS A 20 0.58 11.71 17.75
N ALA A 21 0.37 12.53 18.80
CA ALA A 21 0.72 12.19 20.18
C ALA A 21 -0.55 11.92 21.00
N PRO A 22 -0.47 11.10 22.06
CA PRO A 22 -1.60 10.80 22.95
C PRO A 22 -1.95 12.04 23.79
N VAL A 23 -2.67 12.97 23.19
CA VAL A 23 -3.19 14.17 23.85
C VAL A 23 -4.46 13.80 24.60
N THR A 24 -4.61 14.26 25.85
CA THR A 24 -5.82 14.04 26.64
C THR A 24 -6.92 15.05 26.33
N THR A 25 -6.51 16.24 25.87
CA THR A 25 -7.40 17.38 25.59
C THR A 25 -6.79 18.24 24.50
N LEU A 26 -7.62 18.74 23.58
CA LEU A 26 -7.22 19.81 22.68
C LEU A 26 -7.13 21.15 23.43
N PRO A 27 -6.29 22.08 22.98
CA PRO A 27 -6.23 23.44 23.52
C PRO A 27 -7.60 24.11 23.41
N ALA A 28 -7.98 24.87 24.44
CA ALA A 28 -9.27 25.55 24.49
C ALA A 28 -9.53 26.49 23.29
N LEU A 29 -8.46 26.97 22.63
CA LEU A 29 -8.54 27.79 21.43
C LEU A 29 -7.52 27.29 20.41
N LEU A 30 -8.01 26.63 19.37
CA LEU A 30 -7.26 26.40 18.15
C LEU A 30 -7.11 27.71 17.35
N PRO A 31 -6.06 27.87 16.53
CA PRO A 31 -5.86 29.08 15.74
C PRO A 31 -7.08 29.38 14.84
N PRO A 32 -7.56 30.63 14.76
CA PRO A 32 -8.68 30.98 13.88
C PRO A 32 -8.33 30.87 12.38
N SER A 33 -7.04 30.85 12.04
CA SER A 33 -6.51 30.61 10.69
C SER A 33 -6.51 29.13 10.28
N LEU A 34 -6.83 28.21 11.18
CA LEU A 34 -6.74 26.78 10.94
C LEU A 34 -7.79 26.33 9.93
N THR A 35 -7.34 25.76 8.81
CA THR A 35 -8.20 25.17 7.78
C THR A 35 -8.27 23.64 7.90
N ASP A 36 -7.23 23.03 8.46
CA ASP A 36 -7.04 21.58 8.50
C ASP A 36 -6.62 21.10 9.89
N LEU A 37 -7.40 20.20 10.46
CA LEU A 37 -7.06 19.52 11.71
C LEU A 37 -6.95 18.02 11.45
N VAL A 38 -5.77 17.45 11.69
CA VAL A 38 -5.52 16.01 11.65
C VAL A 38 -5.17 15.53 13.05
N LEU A 39 -5.94 14.56 13.55
CA LEU A 39 -5.72 13.87 14.82
C LEU A 39 -5.45 12.41 14.50
N ASP A 40 -4.22 11.96 14.67
CA ASP A 40 -3.82 10.58 14.39
C ASP A 40 -3.35 9.92 15.69
N GLY A 41 -3.97 8.79 16.07
CA GLY A 41 -3.57 8.01 17.24
C GLY A 41 -3.67 8.75 18.56
N CYS A 42 -4.55 9.76 18.69
CA CYS A 42 -4.78 10.49 19.93
C CYS A 42 -5.62 9.65 20.91
N THR A 43 -5.07 8.51 21.36
CA THR A 43 -5.78 7.46 22.09
C THR A 43 -6.29 7.89 23.47
N ALA A 44 -5.78 8.99 24.03
CA ALA A 44 -6.22 9.53 25.32
C ALA A 44 -7.27 10.66 25.19
N LEU A 45 -7.54 11.13 23.98
CA LEU A 45 -8.47 12.23 23.73
C LEU A 45 -9.90 11.71 23.86
N ARG A 46 -10.69 12.33 24.75
CA ARG A 46 -12.08 11.93 24.98
C ARG A 46 -13.11 12.78 24.27
N ASP A 47 -12.79 14.03 23.98
CA ASP A 47 -13.73 14.97 23.37
C ASP A 47 -13.01 16.03 22.51
N ILE A 48 -13.65 16.41 21.42
CA ILE A 48 -13.29 17.58 20.61
C ILE A 48 -14.25 18.71 20.98
N GLY A 49 -13.78 19.56 21.90
CA GLY A 49 -14.60 20.59 22.55
C GLY A 49 -14.52 22.00 21.94
N HIS A 50 -13.60 22.29 21.00
CA HIS A 50 -13.63 23.54 20.23
C HIS A 50 -13.05 23.37 18.81
N LEU A 51 -13.87 23.59 17.77
CA LEU A 51 -13.42 23.70 16.37
C LEU A 51 -13.48 25.17 15.92
N PRO A 52 -12.48 25.68 15.17
CA PRO A 52 -12.50 27.04 14.66
C PRO A 52 -13.48 27.18 13.49
N VAL A 53 -14.14 28.34 13.37
CA VAL A 53 -15.16 28.61 12.34
C VAL A 53 -14.60 28.49 10.91
N GLY A 54 -13.30 28.75 10.73
CA GLY A 54 -12.60 28.68 9.44
C GLY A 54 -12.25 27.25 8.98
N LEU A 55 -12.48 26.23 9.81
CA LEU A 55 -12.05 24.86 9.52
C LEU A 55 -12.77 24.30 8.27
N LYS A 56 -11.98 23.72 7.37
CA LYS A 56 -12.43 23.11 6.12
C LYS A 56 -12.38 21.60 6.15
N ARG A 57 -11.36 21.03 6.79
CA ARG A 57 -11.17 19.58 6.90
C ARG A 57 -10.89 19.17 8.34
N LEU A 58 -11.60 18.14 8.79
CA LEU A 58 -11.36 17.46 10.05
C LEU A 58 -11.04 16.00 9.76
N SER A 59 -9.82 15.57 10.08
CA SER A 59 -9.38 14.18 9.99
C SER A 59 -9.06 13.66 11.38
N VAL A 60 -9.70 12.55 11.77
CA VAL A 60 -9.56 11.91 13.08
C VAL A 60 -9.37 10.43 12.83
N VAL A 61 -8.22 9.88 13.22
CA VAL A 61 -7.85 8.50 12.96
C VAL A 61 -7.37 7.87 14.25
N GLY A 62 -7.90 6.69 14.60
CA GLY A 62 -7.39 5.88 15.70
C GLY A 62 -7.51 6.54 17.07
N CYS A 63 -8.40 7.51 17.24
CA CYS A 63 -8.67 8.16 18.52
C CYS A 63 -9.62 7.26 19.33
N THR A 64 -9.08 6.18 19.88
CA THR A 64 -9.88 5.07 20.45
C THR A 64 -10.74 5.44 21.67
N SER A 65 -10.30 6.43 22.47
CA SER A 65 -11.08 6.94 23.61
C SER A 65 -12.00 8.12 23.26
N LEU A 66 -12.06 8.55 22.00
CA LEU A 66 -12.86 9.70 21.61
C LEU A 66 -14.34 9.35 21.72
N GLU A 67 -15.04 9.92 22.69
CA GLU A 67 -16.44 9.63 23.01
C GLU A 67 -17.40 10.55 22.25
N ALA A 68 -17.00 11.80 22.02
CA ALA A 68 -17.84 12.81 21.37
C ALA A 68 -17.03 13.85 20.57
N ILE A 69 -17.69 14.44 19.59
CA ILE A 69 -17.34 15.76 19.07
C ILE A 69 -18.41 16.71 19.60
N SER A 70 -18.19 17.31 20.78
CA SER A 70 -19.19 18.14 21.47
C SER A 70 -19.35 19.54 20.87
N THR A 71 -18.62 19.86 19.80
CA THR A 71 -18.80 21.11 19.06
C THR A 71 -19.65 20.92 17.83
N PRO A 72 -20.59 21.83 17.56
CA PRO A 72 -21.19 21.93 16.24
C PRO A 72 -20.12 22.07 15.17
N LEU A 73 -20.25 21.27 14.12
CA LEU A 73 -19.38 21.35 12.95
C LEU A 73 -19.53 22.74 12.29
N PRO A 74 -18.43 23.42 11.93
CA PRO A 74 -18.50 24.72 11.27
C PRO A 74 -19.30 24.67 9.97
N GLU A 75 -20.15 25.67 9.68
CA GLU A 75 -20.94 25.70 8.43
C GLU A 75 -20.09 25.60 7.15
N GLY A 76 -18.85 26.07 7.21
CA GLY A 76 -17.91 26.07 6.10
C GLY A 76 -17.11 24.78 5.92
N ILE A 77 -17.35 23.75 6.74
CA ILE A 77 -16.61 22.48 6.67
C ILE A 77 -16.99 21.73 5.39
N SER A 78 -15.98 21.29 4.67
CA SER A 78 -16.13 20.63 3.38
C SER A 78 -15.68 19.18 3.38
N GLY A 79 -14.97 18.72 4.42
CA GLY A 79 -14.55 17.32 4.54
C GLY A 79 -14.44 16.85 5.99
N ILE A 80 -14.97 15.66 6.26
CA ILE A 80 -14.83 14.98 7.55
C ILE A 80 -14.35 13.56 7.31
N PHE A 81 -13.22 13.22 7.90
CA PHE A 81 -12.65 11.89 7.89
C PHE A 81 -12.56 11.43 9.34
N ILE A 82 -13.37 10.44 9.75
CA ILE A 82 -13.32 9.88 11.10
C ILE A 82 -13.19 8.38 11.00
N CYS A 83 -11.99 7.90 11.26
CA CYS A 83 -11.67 6.50 11.18
C CYS A 83 -11.29 5.98 12.55
N HIS A 84 -11.84 4.83 12.91
CA HIS A 84 -11.34 4.02 14.01
C HIS A 84 -11.44 4.72 15.36
N CYS A 85 -12.57 5.40 15.57
CA CYS A 85 -12.98 5.97 16.84
C CYS A 85 -14.17 5.16 17.39
N PRO A 86 -13.95 3.92 17.89
CA PRO A 86 -15.04 3.02 18.30
C PRO A 86 -15.86 3.57 19.46
N ALA A 87 -15.28 4.40 20.32
CA ALA A 87 -15.99 5.06 21.42
C ALA A 87 -16.86 6.25 20.97
N LEU A 88 -16.70 6.72 19.72
CA LEU A 88 -17.37 7.93 19.25
C LEU A 88 -18.86 7.66 19.12
N ALA A 89 -19.63 8.15 20.09
CA ALA A 89 -21.05 7.90 20.21
C ALA A 89 -21.90 9.01 19.57
N ARG A 90 -21.36 10.23 19.49
CA ARG A 90 -22.09 11.40 18.98
C ARG A 90 -21.17 12.43 18.34
N ILE A 91 -21.65 13.01 17.25
CA ILE A 91 -21.17 14.29 16.70
C ILE A 91 -22.26 15.33 16.97
N GLU A 92 -21.93 16.41 17.67
CA GLU A 92 -22.90 17.43 18.04
C GLU A 92 -23.27 18.32 16.83
N GLY A 93 -24.56 18.65 16.72
CA GLY A 93 -25.11 19.43 15.61
C GLY A 93 -25.65 18.60 14.46
N GLU A 94 -26.32 19.28 13.53
CA GLU A 94 -26.74 18.68 12.26
C GLU A 94 -25.56 18.67 11.29
N LEU A 95 -25.39 17.60 10.52
CA LEU A 95 -24.35 17.52 9.50
C LEU A 95 -24.72 18.46 8.34
N PRO A 96 -23.88 19.45 8.00
CA PRO A 96 -24.13 20.34 6.86
C PRO A 96 -24.48 19.56 5.58
N PRO A 97 -25.50 19.97 4.81
CA PRO A 97 -25.89 19.26 3.58
C PRO A 97 -24.79 19.27 2.50
N GLN A 98 -23.79 20.13 2.62
CA GLN A 98 -22.63 20.19 1.73
C GLN A 98 -21.66 19.00 1.95
N LEU A 99 -21.71 18.36 3.12
CA LEU A 99 -20.82 17.27 3.50
C LEU A 99 -21.13 15.93 2.85
N HIS A 100 -22.31 15.76 2.23
CA HIS A 100 -22.70 14.51 1.55
C HIS A 100 -21.69 14.00 0.50
N ARG A 101 -20.69 14.79 0.10
CA ARG A 101 -19.71 14.43 -0.94
C ARG A 101 -18.30 14.11 -0.42
N MET A 102 -18.02 14.37 0.86
CA MET A 102 -16.67 14.30 1.43
C MET A 102 -16.72 13.92 2.92
N VAL A 103 -17.55 12.95 3.27
CA VAL A 103 -17.51 12.36 4.60
C VAL A 103 -17.15 10.89 4.50
N TYR A 104 -16.10 10.52 5.21
CA TYR A 104 -15.67 9.14 5.36
C TYR A 104 -15.65 8.81 6.85
N VAL A 105 -16.53 7.91 7.27
CA VAL A 105 -16.53 7.38 8.63
C VAL A 105 -16.43 5.87 8.57
N ASN A 106 -15.36 5.34 9.15
CA ASN A 106 -15.10 3.90 9.21
C ASN A 106 -14.73 3.48 10.64
N GLY A 107 -15.14 2.28 11.07
CA GLY A 107 -14.81 1.74 12.39
C GLY A 107 -15.39 2.50 13.60
N CYS A 108 -16.36 3.41 13.41
CA CYS A 108 -17.05 4.13 14.49
C CYS A 108 -18.32 3.40 14.93
N THR A 109 -18.15 2.30 15.66
CA THR A 109 -19.22 1.35 15.98
C THR A 109 -20.26 1.87 16.99
N ALA A 110 -19.86 2.74 17.92
CA ALA A 110 -20.76 3.35 18.91
C ALA A 110 -21.61 4.50 18.36
N LEU A 111 -21.26 5.03 17.18
CA LEU A 111 -21.94 6.18 16.60
C LEU A 111 -23.43 5.85 16.39
N ASP A 112 -24.34 6.81 16.56
CA ASP A 112 -25.76 6.51 16.41
C ASP A 112 -26.11 6.02 14.99
N LYS A 113 -27.22 5.30 14.83
CA LYS A 113 -27.59 4.68 13.55
C LYS A 113 -27.88 5.71 12.45
N ALA A 114 -28.45 6.88 12.77
CA ALA A 114 -28.82 7.90 11.79
C ALA A 114 -27.59 8.66 11.28
N GLN A 115 -26.66 8.97 12.18
CA GLN A 115 -25.33 9.48 11.86
C GLN A 115 -24.53 8.42 11.10
N ARG A 116 -24.57 7.15 11.51
CA ARG A 116 -23.97 6.07 10.72
C ARG A 116 -24.58 5.96 9.34
N GLU A 117 -25.88 6.07 9.14
CA GLU A 117 -26.49 6.00 7.79
C GLU A 117 -26.16 7.23 6.92
N PHE A 118 -25.97 8.40 7.54
CA PHE A 118 -25.54 9.62 6.84
C PHE A 118 -24.04 9.60 6.50
N LEU A 119 -23.22 9.02 7.38
CA LEU A 119 -21.77 9.02 7.34
C LEU A 119 -21.18 7.70 6.81
N SER A 120 -21.99 6.65 6.74
CA SER A 120 -21.65 5.39 6.09
C SER A 120 -21.48 5.70 4.64
N PHE A 121 -20.33 5.29 4.13
CA PHE A 121 -19.94 5.35 2.74
C PHE A 121 -21.16 5.31 1.81
N PRO A 122 -21.59 6.45 1.25
CA PRO A 122 -22.59 6.42 0.22
C PRO A 122 -21.94 5.67 -0.94
N VAL A 123 -22.46 4.48 -1.23
CA VAL A 123 -22.07 3.61 -2.37
C VAL A 123 -22.02 4.41 -3.68
N ASP A 124 -22.68 5.57 -3.72
CA ASP A 124 -22.85 6.37 -4.89
C ASP A 124 -21.77 7.45 -5.17
N LYS A 125 -20.93 7.97 -4.24
CA LYS A 125 -19.98 9.06 -4.59
C LYS A 125 -18.66 9.13 -3.79
N ASN A 126 -17.59 8.75 -4.50
CA ASN A 126 -16.13 8.91 -4.27
C ASN A 126 -15.44 7.84 -3.39
N GLY A 127 -14.69 6.96 -4.07
CA GLY A 127 -13.78 5.95 -3.49
C GLY A 127 -12.69 6.51 -2.58
N ARG A 128 -11.95 5.62 -1.90
CA ARG A 128 -10.72 5.96 -1.17
C ARG A 128 -9.70 6.75 -2.03
N SER A 129 -9.80 6.66 -3.36
CA SER A 129 -9.02 7.47 -4.31
C SER A 129 -9.16 8.99 -4.15
N SER A 130 -10.20 9.47 -3.45
CA SER A 130 -10.37 10.90 -3.15
C SER A 130 -9.67 11.37 -1.87
N LEU A 131 -9.19 10.42 -1.06
CA LEU A 131 -8.52 10.70 0.21
C LEU A 131 -7.12 11.24 -0.04
N SER A 132 -6.66 12.09 0.87
CA SER A 132 -5.27 12.52 0.89
C SER A 132 -4.36 11.36 1.33
N ARG A 133 -3.08 11.45 0.95
CA ARG A 133 -2.04 10.48 1.34
C ARG A 133 -1.97 10.21 2.84
N ALA A 134 -2.13 11.25 3.66
CA ALA A 134 -2.13 11.10 5.11
C ALA A 134 -3.33 10.29 5.60
N GLU A 135 -4.53 10.55 5.05
CA GLU A 135 -5.75 9.81 5.37
C GLU A 135 -5.66 8.35 4.90
N LEU A 136 -5.15 8.13 3.69
CA LEU A 136 -4.91 6.80 3.13
C LEU A 136 -3.93 5.98 3.97
N GLN A 137 -2.79 6.57 4.34
CA GLN A 137 -1.80 5.91 5.19
C GLN A 137 -2.39 5.54 6.56
N ALA A 138 -3.27 6.37 7.11
CA ALA A 138 -3.91 6.10 8.39
C ALA A 138 -4.94 4.96 8.29
N ASP A 139 -5.81 5.00 7.27
CA ASP A 139 -6.83 3.98 6.97
C ASP A 139 -6.18 2.61 6.77
N ILE A 140 -5.18 2.52 5.90
CA ILE A 140 -4.54 1.26 5.56
C ILE A 140 -3.75 0.65 6.74
N ARG A 141 -3.10 1.49 7.56
CA ARG A 141 -2.39 1.02 8.76
C ARG A 141 -3.35 0.41 9.77
N TYR A 142 -4.52 1.02 9.94
CA TYR A 142 -5.52 0.44 10.81
C TYR A 142 -6.10 -0.84 10.22
N PHE A 143 -6.45 -0.83 8.93
CA PHE A 143 -6.95 -2.01 8.24
C PHE A 143 -6.00 -3.20 8.48
N ALA A 144 -4.71 -3.00 8.25
CA ALA A 144 -3.67 -4.00 8.50
C ALA A 144 -3.57 -4.46 9.96
N ALA A 145 -3.85 -3.58 10.94
CA ALA A 145 -3.78 -3.90 12.36
C ALA A 145 -5.04 -4.62 12.90
N ASN A 146 -6.18 -4.55 12.20
CA ASN A 146 -7.49 -5.02 12.68
C ASN A 146 -8.14 -6.03 11.74
N ARG A 147 -7.30 -6.81 11.07
CA ARG A 147 -7.76 -7.84 10.15
C ARG A 147 -8.61 -8.90 10.84
N HIS A 148 -9.62 -9.37 10.13
CA HIS A 148 -10.53 -10.38 10.63
C HIS A 148 -11.11 -11.25 9.50
N GLU A 149 -11.62 -12.42 9.88
CA GLU A 149 -12.34 -13.27 8.92
C GLU A 149 -13.64 -12.60 8.49
N GLY A 150 -13.90 -12.55 7.19
CA GLY A 150 -15.15 -12.00 6.64
C GLY A 150 -15.11 -10.53 6.22
N GLU A 151 -13.91 -9.93 6.10
CA GLU A 151 -13.72 -8.60 5.51
C GLU A 151 -14.46 -8.47 4.16
N SER A 152 -15.26 -7.40 4.02
CA SER A 152 -15.99 -7.12 2.79
C SER A 152 -15.05 -6.74 1.64
N VAL A 153 -15.56 -6.75 0.41
CA VAL A 153 -14.78 -6.28 -0.76
C VAL A 153 -14.49 -4.79 -0.64
N GLU A 154 -15.47 -4.02 -0.18
CA GLU A 154 -15.35 -2.58 0.04
C GLU A 154 -14.30 -2.24 1.11
N GLU A 155 -14.24 -3.03 2.19
CA GLU A 155 -13.22 -2.84 3.24
C GLU A 155 -11.81 -3.06 2.71
N ARG A 156 -11.63 -4.02 1.79
CA ARG A 156 -10.35 -4.37 1.16
C ARG A 156 -10.00 -3.53 -0.07
N ASN A 157 -10.89 -2.69 -0.55
CA ASN A 157 -10.68 -1.94 -1.79
C ASN A 157 -9.98 -0.59 -1.58
N PHE A 158 -8.71 -0.54 -1.94
CA PHE A 158 -7.85 0.63 -2.01
C PHE A 158 -7.42 0.92 -3.46
N SER A 159 -8.17 0.45 -4.45
CA SER A 159 -7.85 0.66 -5.87
C SER A 159 -7.90 2.14 -6.25
N GLY A 160 -6.99 2.56 -7.13
CA GLY A 160 -6.88 3.93 -7.63
C GLY A 160 -6.43 4.96 -6.59
N CYS A 161 -5.81 4.54 -5.49
CA CYS A 161 -5.38 5.43 -4.41
C CYS A 161 -3.98 5.98 -4.64
N ASP A 162 -3.72 7.20 -4.16
CA ASP A 162 -2.38 7.81 -4.12
C ASP A 162 -1.71 7.51 -2.77
N PHE A 163 -0.78 6.55 -2.78
CA PHE A 163 0.11 6.20 -1.68
C PHE A 163 1.55 6.73 -1.90
N THR A 164 1.75 7.70 -2.79
CA THR A 164 3.09 8.22 -3.07
C THR A 164 3.74 8.76 -1.79
N TYR A 165 5.00 8.41 -1.55
CA TYR A 165 5.76 8.80 -0.35
C TYR A 165 5.18 8.27 0.99
N CYS A 166 4.14 7.43 0.98
CA CYS A 166 3.59 6.86 2.21
C CYS A 166 4.55 5.83 2.83
N ASP A 167 4.47 5.70 4.15
CA ASP A 167 5.20 4.70 4.91
C ASP A 167 4.28 3.55 5.34
N LEU A 168 4.40 2.43 4.63
CA LEU A 168 3.60 1.22 4.71
C LEU A 168 4.44 0.01 5.15
N HIS A 169 5.61 0.25 5.75
CA HIS A 169 6.55 -0.80 6.12
C HIS A 169 5.92 -1.82 7.08
N GLY A 170 6.21 -3.10 6.85
CA GLY A 170 5.81 -4.21 7.72
C GLY A 170 4.31 -4.47 7.81
N LEU A 171 3.46 -3.76 7.05
CA LEU A 171 2.02 -3.96 7.10
C LEU A 171 1.63 -5.32 6.51
N SER A 172 0.63 -5.95 7.11
CA SER A 172 0.01 -7.17 6.60
C SER A 172 -1.24 -6.84 5.78
N LEU A 173 -1.08 -6.86 4.47
CA LEU A 173 -2.05 -6.43 3.46
C LEU A 173 -2.41 -7.56 2.49
N SER A 174 -2.44 -8.81 2.96
CA SER A 174 -2.90 -9.95 2.18
C SER A 174 -4.32 -9.78 1.62
N ASP A 175 -4.65 -10.35 0.47
CA ASP A 175 -5.99 -10.32 -0.11
C ASP A 175 -6.58 -8.92 -0.38
N ILE A 176 -5.74 -7.87 -0.39
CA ILE A 176 -6.17 -6.49 -0.60
C ILE A 176 -6.34 -6.18 -2.10
N GLU A 177 -7.25 -5.26 -2.44
CA GLU A 177 -7.41 -4.76 -3.81
C GLU A 177 -6.81 -3.36 -3.92
N MET A 178 -5.79 -3.21 -4.76
CA MET A 178 -5.02 -1.97 -4.94
C MET A 178 -4.78 -1.63 -6.39
N ASN A 179 -5.48 -2.28 -7.32
CA ASN A 179 -5.30 -2.05 -8.76
C ASN A 179 -5.32 -0.55 -9.10
N LEU A 180 -4.48 -0.11 -10.05
CA LEU A 180 -4.38 1.28 -10.50
C LEU A 180 -3.89 2.29 -9.44
N SER A 181 -3.32 1.83 -8.32
CA SER A 181 -2.81 2.73 -7.28
C SER A 181 -1.38 3.17 -7.55
N ASP A 182 -1.02 4.33 -6.99
CA ASP A 182 0.32 4.91 -7.10
C ASP A 182 1.05 4.80 -5.75
N PHE A 183 2.15 4.07 -5.73
CA PHE A 183 3.08 3.85 -4.63
C PHE A 183 4.45 4.49 -4.90
N GLY A 184 4.55 5.45 -5.82
CA GLY A 184 5.79 6.13 -6.17
C GLY A 184 6.52 6.65 -4.93
N MET A 185 7.80 6.29 -4.78
CA MET A 185 8.63 6.65 -3.63
C MET A 185 8.12 6.17 -2.25
N ALA A 186 7.13 5.27 -2.19
CA ALA A 186 6.60 4.74 -0.93
C ALA A 186 7.60 3.78 -0.24
N ASN A 187 7.54 3.70 1.08
CA ASN A 187 8.25 2.69 1.86
C ASN A 187 7.34 1.51 2.17
N LEU A 188 7.59 0.39 1.50
CA LEU A 188 6.89 -0.89 1.58
C LEU A 188 7.83 -1.99 2.12
N THR A 189 8.91 -1.62 2.82
CA THR A 189 9.88 -2.57 3.38
C THR A 189 9.17 -3.61 4.25
N GLY A 190 9.36 -4.90 3.96
CA GLY A 190 8.77 -6.00 4.72
C GLY A 190 7.24 -6.11 4.63
N VAL A 191 6.58 -5.40 3.72
CA VAL A 191 5.13 -5.49 3.55
C VAL A 191 4.72 -6.90 3.09
N ARG A 192 3.56 -7.37 3.54
CA ARG A 192 2.98 -8.64 3.07
C ARG A 192 1.75 -8.36 2.22
N LEU A 193 1.82 -8.68 0.95
CA LEU A 193 0.79 -8.50 -0.07
C LEU A 193 0.40 -9.86 -0.69
N THR A 194 0.41 -10.92 0.13
CA THR A 194 0.06 -12.27 -0.32
C THR A 194 -1.37 -12.30 -0.88
N HIS A 195 -1.60 -12.86 -2.07
CA HIS A 195 -2.90 -12.84 -2.76
C HIS A 195 -3.47 -11.43 -3.07
N ALA A 196 -2.65 -10.37 -3.02
CA ALA A 196 -3.11 -9.03 -3.33
C ALA A 196 -3.38 -8.85 -4.84
N ALA A 197 -4.38 -8.04 -5.17
CA ALA A 197 -4.60 -7.54 -6.53
C ALA A 197 -3.92 -6.17 -6.66
N VAL A 198 -2.77 -6.15 -7.32
CA VAL A 198 -1.87 -4.99 -7.47
C VAL A 198 -1.53 -4.80 -8.95
N LYS A 199 -2.54 -4.94 -9.81
CA LYS A 199 -2.43 -4.79 -11.27
C LYS A 199 -2.35 -3.32 -11.66
N GLU A 200 -1.56 -3.01 -12.69
CA GLU A 200 -1.42 -1.66 -13.26
C GLU A 200 -1.06 -0.59 -12.21
N CYS A 201 -0.28 -0.96 -11.19
CA CYS A 201 0.16 -0.05 -10.13
C CYS A 201 1.49 0.62 -10.48
N ASP A 202 1.72 1.83 -9.96
CA ASP A 202 3.01 2.51 -10.08
C ASP A 202 3.81 2.36 -8.77
N PHE A 203 4.94 1.68 -8.81
CA PHE A 203 5.91 1.53 -7.72
C PHE A 203 7.24 2.24 -8.04
N THR A 204 7.23 3.24 -8.93
CA THR A 204 8.45 3.95 -9.36
C THR A 204 9.23 4.44 -8.15
N SER A 205 10.50 4.02 -8.07
CA SER A 205 11.41 4.35 -6.96
C SER A 205 10.91 3.98 -5.54
N ALA A 206 9.91 3.10 -5.42
CA ALA A 206 9.46 2.60 -4.13
C ALA A 206 10.48 1.65 -3.49
N THR A 207 10.41 1.48 -2.17
CA THR A 207 11.26 0.54 -1.42
C THR A 207 10.44 -0.64 -0.94
N LEU A 208 10.66 -1.82 -1.52
CA LEU A 208 10.01 -3.10 -1.21
C LEU A 208 11.02 -4.14 -0.69
N THR A 209 12.04 -3.71 0.04
CA THR A 209 13.06 -4.63 0.59
C THR A 209 12.40 -5.66 1.49
N ASP A 210 12.70 -6.94 1.28
CA ASP A 210 12.14 -8.09 2.01
C ASP A 210 10.60 -8.15 2.01
N ALA A 211 9.92 -7.53 1.03
CA ALA A 211 8.48 -7.64 0.87
C ALA A 211 8.05 -9.05 0.39
N VAL A 212 6.83 -9.44 0.72
CA VAL A 212 6.22 -10.73 0.33
C VAL A 212 5.03 -10.47 -0.57
N LEU A 213 5.14 -10.80 -1.86
CA LEU A 213 4.12 -10.61 -2.90
C LEU A 213 3.60 -11.95 -3.44
N ASP A 214 3.76 -13.03 -2.66
CA ASP A 214 3.41 -14.37 -3.11
C ASP A 214 1.94 -14.47 -3.54
N PHE A 215 1.66 -15.19 -4.63
CA PHE A 215 0.32 -15.39 -5.19
C PHE A 215 -0.42 -14.09 -5.57
N SER A 216 0.27 -12.95 -5.66
CA SER A 216 -0.36 -11.69 -6.07
C SER A 216 -0.47 -11.57 -7.59
N ASN A 217 -1.23 -10.59 -8.07
CA ASN A 217 -1.23 -10.18 -9.47
C ASN A 217 -0.58 -8.79 -9.60
N LEU A 218 0.59 -8.72 -10.25
CA LEU A 218 1.36 -7.50 -10.53
C LEU A 218 1.32 -7.10 -12.00
N ASP A 219 0.42 -7.67 -12.79
CA ASP A 219 0.42 -7.50 -14.24
C ASP A 219 0.44 -6.00 -14.60
N GLN A 220 1.27 -5.65 -15.59
CA GLN A 220 1.42 -4.30 -16.13
C GLN A 220 1.84 -3.23 -15.10
N SER A 221 2.34 -3.63 -13.93
CA SER A 221 2.82 -2.69 -12.92
C SER A 221 4.22 -2.15 -13.22
N ASN A 222 4.48 -0.94 -12.76
CA ASN A 222 5.73 -0.23 -13.01
C ASN A 222 6.61 -0.18 -11.76
N PHE A 223 7.74 -0.90 -11.75
CA PHE A 223 8.75 -0.90 -10.69
C PHE A 223 10.03 -0.16 -11.10
N THR A 224 9.94 0.80 -12.02
CA THR A 224 11.13 1.52 -12.52
C THR A 224 11.93 2.13 -11.37
N GLY A 225 13.21 1.76 -11.26
CA GLY A 225 14.12 2.21 -10.20
C GLY A 225 13.76 1.77 -8.77
N ALA A 226 12.79 0.88 -8.59
CA ALA A 226 12.38 0.41 -7.27
C ALA A 226 13.45 -0.46 -6.60
N THR A 227 13.45 -0.51 -5.27
CA THR A 227 14.31 -1.41 -4.50
C THR A 227 13.53 -2.63 -4.04
N LEU A 228 13.77 -3.77 -4.68
CA LEU A 228 13.10 -5.06 -4.46
C LEU A 228 14.07 -6.11 -3.88
N THR A 229 15.09 -5.67 -3.11
CA THR A 229 16.09 -6.59 -2.56
C THR A 229 15.43 -7.61 -1.64
N GLY A 230 15.66 -8.89 -1.89
CA GLY A 230 15.10 -9.98 -1.07
C GLY A 230 13.59 -10.19 -1.22
N VAL A 231 12.93 -9.55 -2.18
CA VAL A 231 11.48 -9.70 -2.39
C VAL A 231 11.10 -11.15 -2.71
N SER A 232 9.97 -11.61 -2.20
CA SER A 232 9.36 -12.89 -2.59
C SER A 232 8.23 -12.65 -3.59
N LEU A 233 8.30 -13.34 -4.74
CA LEU A 233 7.35 -13.29 -5.85
C LEU A 233 6.92 -14.73 -6.23
N TYR A 234 6.72 -15.59 -5.23
CA TYR A 234 6.36 -16.99 -5.47
C TYR A 234 4.92 -17.10 -5.98
N GLU A 235 4.71 -17.78 -7.12
CA GLU A 235 3.41 -17.89 -7.78
C GLU A 235 2.74 -16.54 -8.07
N THR A 236 3.54 -15.49 -8.27
CA THR A 236 3.08 -14.15 -8.61
C THR A 236 2.94 -13.99 -10.13
N SER A 237 1.82 -13.43 -10.58
CA SER A 237 1.67 -13.00 -11.98
C SER A 237 2.41 -11.69 -12.20
N ILE A 238 3.31 -11.67 -13.20
CA ILE A 238 4.17 -10.54 -13.54
C ILE A 238 4.07 -10.18 -15.03
N ASP A 239 2.91 -10.41 -15.66
CA ASP A 239 2.72 -10.19 -17.09
C ASP A 239 2.92 -8.71 -17.46
N GLY A 240 3.90 -8.43 -18.31
CA GLY A 240 4.24 -7.08 -18.75
C GLY A 240 4.71 -6.13 -17.65
N VAL A 241 5.18 -6.65 -16.52
CA VAL A 241 5.75 -5.83 -15.44
C VAL A 241 7.01 -5.10 -15.93
N ASN A 242 7.22 -3.87 -15.47
CA ASN A 242 8.41 -3.09 -15.80
C ASN A 242 9.37 -3.00 -14.60
N PHE A 243 10.49 -3.72 -14.65
CA PHE A 243 11.57 -3.68 -13.67
C PHE A 243 12.77 -2.84 -14.12
N THR A 244 12.61 -1.91 -15.08
CA THR A 244 13.72 -1.08 -15.58
C THR A 244 14.49 -0.42 -14.43
N ASP A 245 15.82 -0.58 -14.41
CA ASP A 245 16.72 -0.07 -13.36
C ASP A 245 16.40 -0.52 -11.92
N ALA A 246 15.51 -1.50 -11.73
CA ALA A 246 15.13 -1.99 -10.41
C ALA A 246 16.25 -2.82 -9.76
N ASN A 247 16.31 -2.76 -8.43
CA ASN A 247 17.22 -3.59 -7.65
C ASN A 247 16.52 -4.87 -7.18
N LEU A 248 16.71 -5.97 -7.91
CA LEU A 248 16.15 -7.30 -7.63
C LEU A 248 17.19 -8.25 -6.99
N GLU A 249 18.22 -7.70 -6.34
CA GLU A 249 19.22 -8.53 -5.66
C GLU A 249 18.56 -9.45 -4.64
N ARG A 250 18.86 -10.75 -4.68
CA ARG A 250 18.29 -11.79 -3.81
C ARG A 250 16.78 -12.00 -3.94
N ALA A 251 16.12 -11.42 -4.95
CA ALA A 251 14.70 -11.65 -5.22
C ALA A 251 14.41 -13.14 -5.51
N GLN A 252 13.24 -13.62 -5.13
CA GLN A 252 12.79 -15.00 -5.33
C GLN A 252 11.62 -15.02 -6.32
N MET A 253 11.89 -15.26 -7.60
CA MET A 253 10.89 -15.25 -8.68
C MET A 253 10.72 -16.62 -9.35
N GLY A 254 11.24 -17.70 -8.75
CA GLY A 254 11.31 -19.00 -9.42
C GLY A 254 9.96 -19.65 -9.74
N GLY A 255 8.90 -19.21 -9.05
CA GLY A 255 7.52 -19.61 -9.34
C GLY A 255 6.66 -18.50 -9.95
N ALA A 256 7.24 -17.33 -10.26
CA ALA A 256 6.50 -16.26 -10.94
C ALA A 256 6.15 -16.69 -12.37
N SER A 257 5.12 -16.07 -12.95
CA SER A 257 4.67 -16.38 -14.32
C SER A 257 4.27 -15.12 -15.09
N PHE A 258 4.40 -15.17 -16.41
CA PHE A 258 3.85 -14.22 -17.37
C PHE A 258 3.28 -15.03 -18.55
N ASP A 259 2.49 -14.43 -19.44
CA ASP A 259 1.84 -15.17 -20.55
C ASP A 259 1.99 -14.41 -21.88
N GLU A 260 1.40 -13.22 -21.97
CA GLU A 260 1.35 -12.45 -23.21
C GLU A 260 2.50 -11.45 -23.34
N SER A 261 2.87 -10.81 -22.22
CA SER A 261 3.82 -9.71 -22.19
C SER A 261 5.04 -10.04 -21.34
N TYR A 262 6.23 -9.96 -21.96
CA TYR A 262 7.48 -10.19 -21.25
C TYR A 262 7.75 -9.10 -20.20
N PRO A 263 8.26 -9.47 -19.01
CA PRO A 263 8.83 -8.52 -18.07
C PRO A 263 9.95 -7.70 -18.71
N VAL A 264 9.97 -6.38 -18.49
CA VAL A 264 11.05 -5.49 -18.94
C VAL A 264 12.10 -5.39 -17.84
N VAL A 265 13.36 -5.69 -18.16
CA VAL A 265 14.44 -5.78 -17.15
C VAL A 265 15.71 -5.02 -17.48
N THR A 266 15.64 -4.09 -18.44
CA THR A 266 16.78 -3.25 -18.81
C THR A 266 17.34 -2.52 -17.60
N GLY A 267 18.64 -2.70 -17.30
CA GLY A 267 19.31 -2.11 -16.13
C GLY A 267 18.97 -2.76 -14.78
N ALA A 268 18.01 -3.69 -14.74
CA ALA A 268 17.63 -4.38 -13.51
C ALA A 268 18.78 -5.25 -12.98
N ARG A 269 18.96 -5.28 -11.66
CA ARG A 269 20.07 -6.01 -11.01
C ARG A 269 19.57 -7.30 -10.37
N PHE A 270 20.17 -8.45 -10.71
CA PHE A 270 19.73 -9.77 -10.24
C PHE A 270 20.76 -10.53 -9.41
N LYS A 271 21.69 -9.83 -8.75
CA LYS A 271 22.72 -10.48 -7.94
C LYS A 271 22.08 -11.41 -6.89
N ASN A 272 22.44 -12.69 -6.92
CA ASN A 272 21.89 -13.76 -6.10
C ASN A 272 20.37 -13.96 -6.18
N ALA A 273 19.70 -13.45 -7.21
CA ALA A 273 18.27 -13.66 -7.42
C ALA A 273 17.98 -15.04 -7.98
N VAL A 274 16.80 -15.58 -7.67
CA VAL A 274 16.20 -16.71 -8.38
C VAL A 274 15.27 -16.14 -9.44
N LEU A 275 15.58 -16.41 -10.70
CA LEU A 275 14.92 -15.86 -11.88
C LEU A 275 13.59 -16.55 -12.17
N CYS A 276 12.70 -15.85 -12.88
CA CYS A 276 11.52 -16.44 -13.50
C CYS A 276 11.95 -17.21 -14.76
N PRO A 277 11.61 -18.51 -14.89
CA PRO A 277 11.81 -19.24 -16.14
C PRO A 277 11.21 -18.50 -17.34
N GLY A 278 11.85 -18.60 -18.51
CA GLY A 278 11.38 -18.05 -19.78
C GLY A 278 11.55 -16.53 -19.96
N MET A 279 11.78 -15.76 -18.89
CA MET A 279 11.95 -14.29 -19.00
C MET A 279 13.14 -13.92 -19.89
N SER A 280 13.07 -12.78 -20.59
CA SER A 280 14.22 -12.20 -21.29
C SER A 280 15.13 -11.48 -20.31
N LEU A 281 16.44 -11.64 -20.45
CA LEU A 281 17.47 -10.95 -19.66
C LEU A 281 18.15 -9.81 -20.43
N GLU A 282 17.59 -9.39 -21.57
CA GLU A 282 18.18 -8.35 -22.40
C GLU A 282 18.38 -7.04 -21.59
N GLY A 283 19.63 -6.59 -21.52
CA GLY A 283 20.00 -5.37 -20.79
C GLY A 283 20.05 -5.51 -19.27
N ALA A 284 19.79 -6.69 -18.70
CA ALA A 284 19.90 -6.94 -17.28
C ALA A 284 21.35 -6.92 -16.78
N VAL A 285 21.54 -6.64 -15.49
CA VAL A 285 22.84 -6.64 -14.81
C VAL A 285 22.93 -7.84 -13.87
N LEU A 286 23.61 -8.90 -14.32
CA LEU A 286 23.71 -10.16 -13.57
C LEU A 286 24.99 -10.28 -12.73
N GLY A 287 25.91 -9.33 -12.81
CA GLY A 287 27.18 -9.38 -12.08
C GLY A 287 28.13 -10.48 -12.56
N THR A 288 29.18 -10.73 -11.78
CA THR A 288 30.14 -11.82 -12.02
C THR A 288 29.89 -12.94 -11.03
N ALA A 289 29.73 -14.17 -11.53
CA ALA A 289 29.63 -15.35 -10.69
C ALA A 289 30.81 -15.46 -9.70
N ASP A 290 30.54 -15.73 -8.43
CA ASP A 290 31.54 -16.22 -7.48
C ASP A 290 31.72 -17.76 -7.59
N ASN A 291 32.33 -18.44 -6.62
CA ASN A 291 32.40 -19.92 -6.61
C ASN A 291 31.41 -20.56 -5.62
N SER A 292 30.33 -19.87 -5.27
CA SER A 292 29.30 -20.42 -4.38
C SER A 292 28.58 -21.59 -5.05
N PRO A 293 28.33 -22.69 -4.31
CA PRO A 293 27.52 -23.79 -4.82
C PRO A 293 26.06 -23.35 -4.95
N PRO A 294 25.26 -23.98 -5.83
CA PRO A 294 23.84 -23.69 -5.93
C PRO A 294 23.14 -23.98 -4.60
N PRO A 295 22.08 -23.21 -4.25
CA PRO A 295 21.31 -23.44 -3.02
C PRO A 295 20.71 -24.86 -2.93
N ASN A 296 20.35 -25.45 -4.08
CA ASN A 296 19.83 -26.81 -4.21
C ASN A 296 20.08 -27.37 -5.64
N THR A 297 19.65 -28.60 -5.92
CA THR A 297 19.84 -29.28 -7.21
C THR A 297 18.95 -28.77 -8.35
N SER A 298 17.91 -28.00 -8.03
CA SER A 298 16.87 -27.52 -8.95
C SER A 298 17.19 -26.11 -9.47
N LEU A 299 18.44 -25.68 -9.38
CA LEU A 299 18.93 -24.37 -9.79
C LEU A 299 20.20 -24.52 -10.61
N ILE A 300 20.22 -23.92 -11.81
CA ILE A 300 21.45 -23.71 -12.56
C ILE A 300 21.90 -22.26 -12.42
N ARG A 301 23.20 -22.04 -12.57
CA ARG A 301 23.76 -20.70 -12.42
C ARG A 301 23.82 -19.95 -13.75
N LEU A 302 23.34 -18.71 -13.76
CA LEU A 302 23.50 -17.75 -14.85
C LEU A 302 24.18 -16.49 -14.30
N ALA A 303 25.50 -16.39 -14.51
CA ALA A 303 26.35 -15.39 -13.88
C ALA A 303 26.16 -15.38 -12.34
N ASP A 304 25.79 -14.25 -11.72
CA ASP A 304 25.52 -14.21 -10.27
C ASP A 304 24.04 -14.45 -9.92
N ALA A 305 23.22 -14.91 -10.86
CA ALA A 305 21.81 -15.27 -10.65
C ALA A 305 21.58 -16.78 -10.81
N TRP A 306 20.39 -17.24 -10.40
CA TRP A 306 19.99 -18.65 -10.40
C TRP A 306 18.74 -18.83 -11.26
N LEU A 307 18.78 -19.78 -12.18
CA LEU A 307 17.62 -20.15 -13.00
C LEU A 307 17.05 -21.49 -12.49
N PRO A 308 15.76 -21.55 -12.11
CA PRO A 308 15.10 -22.80 -11.79
C PRO A 308 15.10 -23.78 -12.95
N VAL A 309 15.35 -25.05 -12.63
CA VAL A 309 15.25 -26.18 -13.54
C VAL A 309 14.52 -27.33 -12.84
N PRO A 310 13.87 -28.22 -13.60
CA PRO A 310 13.33 -29.47 -13.07
C PRO A 310 14.35 -30.26 -12.27
N GLU A 311 13.90 -30.93 -11.20
CA GLU A 311 14.71 -31.92 -10.49
C GLU A 311 15.05 -33.12 -11.38
N GLU A 312 14.09 -33.54 -12.20
CA GLU A 312 14.21 -34.63 -13.17
C GLU A 312 13.81 -34.16 -14.56
N TRP A 313 14.61 -34.53 -15.57
CA TRP A 313 14.37 -34.20 -16.98
C TRP A 313 13.60 -35.33 -17.69
N ASP A 314 12.34 -35.51 -17.29
CA ASP A 314 11.42 -36.44 -17.93
C ASP A 314 10.71 -35.81 -19.15
N ARG A 315 9.75 -36.54 -19.74
CA ARG A 315 9.02 -36.03 -20.92
C ARG A 315 8.23 -34.75 -20.60
N GLU A 316 7.62 -34.68 -19.43
CA GLU A 316 6.78 -33.54 -19.02
C GLU A 316 7.64 -32.29 -18.83
N ALA A 317 8.79 -32.43 -18.16
CA ALA A 317 9.79 -31.37 -18.01
C ALA A 317 10.29 -30.84 -19.38
N LEU A 318 10.54 -31.72 -20.34
CA LEU A 318 10.97 -31.33 -21.69
C LEU A 318 9.86 -30.57 -22.45
N GLU A 319 8.61 -31.04 -22.35
CA GLU A 319 7.44 -30.38 -22.96
C GLU A 319 7.13 -29.04 -22.30
N LEU A 320 7.43 -28.88 -21.01
CA LEU A 320 7.15 -27.65 -20.28
C LEU A 320 8.22 -26.57 -20.50
N PHE A 321 9.50 -26.95 -20.39
CA PHE A 321 10.61 -25.98 -20.34
C PHE A 321 11.38 -25.83 -21.65
N LEU A 322 11.23 -26.74 -22.61
CA LEU A 322 11.94 -26.73 -23.90
C LEU A 322 11.02 -26.67 -25.13
N ASP A 323 9.71 -26.49 -24.95
CA ASP A 323 8.76 -26.29 -26.04
C ASP A 323 8.45 -24.81 -26.28
N LYS A 324 9.31 -24.13 -27.05
CA LYS A 324 9.10 -22.72 -27.41
C LYS A 324 7.76 -22.46 -28.12
N ALA A 325 7.22 -23.44 -28.85
CA ALA A 325 6.05 -23.22 -29.70
C ALA A 325 4.76 -23.19 -28.87
N ASN A 326 4.68 -24.03 -27.84
CA ASN A 326 3.49 -24.13 -26.98
C ASN A 326 3.66 -23.44 -25.62
N ARG A 327 4.90 -23.26 -25.14
CA ARG A 327 5.26 -22.73 -23.82
C ARG A 327 6.38 -21.67 -23.90
N PRO A 328 6.24 -20.60 -24.72
CA PRO A 328 7.27 -19.56 -24.82
C PRO A 328 7.59 -18.89 -23.47
N GLU A 329 6.60 -18.80 -22.58
CA GLU A 329 6.66 -18.18 -21.26
C GLU A 329 7.50 -18.97 -20.23
N LEU A 330 7.71 -20.27 -20.44
CA LEU A 330 8.54 -21.13 -19.60
C LEU A 330 9.82 -21.60 -20.32
N PHE A 331 10.04 -21.18 -21.56
CA PHE A 331 11.12 -21.68 -22.40
C PHE A 331 12.49 -21.23 -21.89
N LEU A 332 13.21 -22.10 -21.19
CA LEU A 332 14.45 -21.76 -20.48
C LEU A 332 15.55 -21.21 -21.38
N LEU A 333 15.64 -21.70 -22.62
CA LEU A 333 16.64 -21.21 -23.57
C LEU A 333 16.40 -19.73 -23.93
N ASN A 334 15.18 -19.21 -23.83
CA ASN A 334 14.94 -17.77 -24.00
C ASN A 334 15.71 -16.95 -22.96
N THR A 335 15.69 -17.39 -21.71
CA THR A 335 16.41 -16.75 -20.60
C THR A 335 17.93 -16.89 -20.76
N ILE A 336 18.40 -18.06 -21.19
CA ILE A 336 19.83 -18.33 -21.36
C ILE A 336 20.41 -17.56 -22.56
N ASP A 337 19.70 -17.53 -23.69
CA ASP A 337 20.19 -16.94 -24.95
C ASP A 337 20.08 -15.41 -24.98
N SER A 338 19.28 -14.80 -24.09
CA SER A 338 19.10 -13.34 -23.99
C SER A 338 20.06 -12.64 -23.02
N MET A 339 20.88 -13.42 -22.31
CA MET A 339 21.95 -12.93 -21.42
C MET A 339 23.13 -12.35 -22.20
#